data_AF-A0A3R6QHE6-F1
#
_entry.id   AF-A0A3R6QHE6-F1
#
_cell.length_a   1.000
_cell.length_b   1.000
_cell.length_c   1.000
_cell.angle_alpha   90.00
_cell.angle_beta   90.00
_cell.angle_gamma   90.00
#
_symmetry.space_group_name_H-M   'P 1'
#
loop_
_entity.id
_entity.type
_entity.pdbx_description
1 polymer ?
#
loop_
_entity_poly.entity_id
_entity_poly.type
_entity_poly.pdbx_seq_one_letter_code
_entity_poly.pdbx_strand_id
1 'polypeptide(L)'
;MRLNSVEQKGYANRIMDWKIFVRQDLVAAKASEFFYEFVGENSFRPVSELLLPEDGELLKKAVEADTFQPLELITVLHNLKDSVRNVYLRLEQSEQTENGIPLYQITVSDIHDLENRNLRLEQSILKYRHFMTLEDVYFFEYLIEQDSITVYKYVNERAMNQFEGPMNALIRDVEQAHEGSDISRLEDQLRTFCAHLRNEDDFFEMEFVSGQEDKGIWKVKGARIPKKRDMVAGIITPDRNREKEAYYLTPAARDAGTGLLNKRAWTEYTIEQLNRKDHSTRWLVIIDIDDFKHINDTYGHIFGDQVIRRVAEIMQVLVGQRGVIGRFGGDEYVILLEKVETREQLKTLLKTIAKEFALAFDPKTHVTASIGVSEYPIDGSEYEELMRKADKALYLAKEKGKNRHIIYEERLHGKLESDDMQNMAMAYVVSKEKKREVITKMITELCVSGVNSIVKKEERLQQIRSLFDLDGITIYSESGAQLVCRNGNYMVEVPDGRGLFEDEKYLALFGDDDNFIESNTLKLRFQDPAAFAVMQKQEIGASLQCLSRKEGVPNVIVNYDVFNRNRKWSDEDITLLTILGHCIGNLLNYSE
;
A
#
# COMPACT_ATOMS: atom_id res chain seq x y z
N MET A 1 -19.40 7.52 15.20
CA MET A 1 -20.44 6.53 15.49
C MET A 1 -19.96 5.68 16.67
N ARG A 2 -20.61 5.73 17.84
CA ARG A 2 -20.22 4.91 19.00
C ARG A 2 -20.78 3.50 18.78
N LEU A 3 -19.89 2.54 18.54
CA LEU A 3 -20.18 1.11 18.43
C LEU A 3 -20.49 0.55 19.82
N ASN A 4 -21.67 -0.03 19.99
CA ASN A 4 -22.02 -0.76 21.21
C ASN A 4 -21.29 -2.11 21.22
N SER A 5 -20.46 -2.31 22.24
CA SER A 5 -19.59 -3.47 22.47
C SER A 5 -20.29 -4.66 23.16
N VAL A 6 -21.59 -4.83 22.94
CA VAL A 6 -22.37 -5.85 23.66
C VAL A 6 -22.96 -6.84 22.66
N GLU A 7 -22.19 -7.84 22.24
CA GLU A 7 -22.65 -9.19 21.81
C GLU A 7 -21.50 -10.06 21.25
N GLN A 8 -20.35 -10.14 21.94
CA GLN A 8 -19.19 -10.92 21.47
C GLN A 8 -19.17 -12.41 21.88
N LYS A 9 -20.21 -12.94 22.55
CA LYS A 9 -20.22 -14.33 23.03
C LYS A 9 -21.52 -15.03 22.68
N GLY A 10 -21.54 -15.79 21.58
CA GLY A 10 -22.66 -16.72 21.33
C GLY A 10 -22.85 -17.33 19.93
N TYR A 11 -22.06 -16.98 18.90
CA TYR A 11 -22.51 -17.22 17.50
C TYR A 11 -21.56 -18.07 16.66
N ALA A 12 -21.18 -19.24 17.16
CA ALA A 12 -20.20 -20.12 16.51
C ALA A 12 -20.75 -21.03 15.40
N ASN A 13 -22.06 -21.13 15.16
CA ASN A 13 -22.60 -22.18 14.27
C ASN A 13 -23.95 -21.88 13.57
N ARG A 14 -24.32 -20.62 13.32
CA ARG A 14 -25.63 -20.30 12.73
C ARG A 14 -25.58 -20.26 11.19
N ILE A 15 -26.63 -20.78 10.54
CA ILE A 15 -26.86 -20.67 9.09
C ILE A 15 -26.98 -19.18 8.75
N MET A 16 -26.14 -18.69 7.84
CA MET A 16 -25.92 -17.26 7.61
C MET A 16 -27.04 -16.54 6.86
N ASP A 17 -27.87 -17.31 6.18
CA ASP A 17 -28.93 -16.79 5.33
C ASP A 17 -30.26 -17.06 6.01
N TRP A 18 -30.88 -16.02 6.55
CA TRP A 18 -32.23 -16.12 7.06
C TRP A 18 -33.15 -16.20 5.85
N LYS A 19 -33.66 -17.41 5.60
CA LYS A 19 -34.64 -17.64 4.53
C LYS A 19 -36.02 -17.32 5.07
N ILE A 20 -36.71 -16.42 4.39
CA ILE A 20 -38.06 -15.97 4.71
C ILE A 20 -38.90 -16.16 3.46
N PHE A 21 -39.89 -17.03 3.52
CA PHE A 21 -40.90 -17.19 2.48
C PHE A 21 -42.07 -16.28 2.84
N VAL A 22 -42.31 -15.29 1.99
CA VAL A 22 -43.34 -14.26 2.18
C VAL A 22 -44.45 -14.39 1.13
N ARG A 23 -45.65 -13.98 1.50
CA ARG A 23 -46.78 -13.86 0.55
C ARG A 23 -46.64 -12.57 -0.26
N GLN A 24 -47.60 -12.30 -1.16
CA GLN A 24 -47.64 -11.06 -1.94
C GLN A 24 -47.70 -9.79 -1.08
N ASP A 25 -48.28 -9.86 0.12
CA ASP A 25 -48.31 -8.76 1.09
C ASP A 25 -47.00 -8.61 1.88
N LEU A 26 -45.97 -9.39 1.54
CA LEU A 26 -44.66 -9.46 2.20
C LEU A 26 -44.71 -9.94 3.65
N VAL A 27 -45.84 -10.49 4.13
CA VAL A 27 -45.91 -11.12 5.45
C VAL A 27 -45.29 -12.52 5.38
N ALA A 28 -44.47 -12.85 6.37
CA ALA A 28 -43.81 -14.14 6.45
C ALA A 28 -44.82 -15.29 6.62
N ALA A 29 -44.90 -16.18 5.64
CA ALA A 29 -45.61 -17.45 5.73
C ALA A 29 -44.77 -18.49 6.47
N LYS A 30 -43.46 -18.51 6.19
CA LYS A 30 -42.49 -19.40 6.81
C LYS A 30 -41.13 -18.73 6.85
N ALA A 31 -40.45 -18.73 7.99
CA ALA A 31 -39.10 -18.18 8.08
C ALA A 31 -38.16 -19.08 8.88
N SER A 32 -36.86 -18.81 8.77
CA SER A 32 -35.86 -19.39 9.68
C SER A 32 -36.13 -19.00 11.14
N GLU A 33 -35.73 -19.87 12.07
CA GLU A 33 -35.84 -19.63 13.52
C GLU A 33 -35.22 -18.29 13.92
N PHE A 34 -34.08 -17.91 13.32
CA PHE A 34 -33.38 -16.65 13.61
C PHE A 34 -34.17 -15.40 13.23
N PHE A 35 -34.92 -15.45 12.11
CA PHE A 35 -35.80 -14.36 11.77
C PHE A 35 -36.88 -14.19 12.85
N TYR A 36 -37.51 -15.29 13.28
CA TYR A 36 -38.51 -15.25 14.35
C TYR A 36 -37.93 -14.83 15.71
N GLU A 37 -36.71 -15.27 16.06
CA GLU A 37 -35.99 -14.79 17.25
C GLU A 37 -35.76 -13.28 17.20
N PHE A 38 -35.36 -12.75 16.04
CA PHE A 38 -35.02 -11.34 15.88
C PHE A 38 -36.24 -10.43 15.92
N VAL A 39 -37.30 -10.75 15.15
CA VAL A 39 -38.51 -9.92 15.06
C VAL A 39 -39.46 -10.15 16.23
N GLY A 40 -39.38 -11.32 16.88
CA GLY A 40 -40.19 -11.71 18.01
C GLY A 40 -41.69 -11.57 17.74
N GLU A 41 -42.35 -10.77 18.58
CA GLU A 41 -43.79 -10.49 18.47
C GLU A 41 -44.16 -9.77 17.16
N ASN A 42 -43.22 -9.14 16.46
CA ASN A 42 -43.48 -8.42 15.21
C ASN A 42 -43.47 -9.32 13.96
N SER A 43 -43.46 -10.64 14.12
CA SER A 43 -43.41 -11.62 13.02
C SER A 43 -44.62 -11.58 12.06
N PHE A 44 -45.74 -10.98 12.47
CA PHE A 44 -46.93 -10.81 11.64
C PHE A 44 -46.86 -9.58 10.72
N ARG A 45 -45.88 -8.70 10.90
CA ARG A 45 -45.73 -7.52 10.04
C ARG A 45 -45.11 -7.87 8.69
N PRO A 46 -45.45 -7.14 7.62
CA PRO A 46 -44.76 -7.24 6.35
C PRO A 46 -43.26 -6.98 6.52
N VAL A 47 -42.42 -7.77 5.85
CA VAL A 47 -40.95 -7.57 5.89
C VAL A 47 -40.58 -6.18 5.40
N SER A 48 -41.34 -5.58 4.47
CA SER A 48 -41.14 -4.19 4.02
C SER A 48 -41.26 -3.15 5.13
N GLU A 49 -42.03 -3.40 6.19
CA GLU A 49 -42.12 -2.49 7.35
C GLU A 49 -40.96 -2.64 8.33
N LEU A 50 -40.20 -3.73 8.23
CA LEU A 50 -39.01 -3.98 9.05
C LEU A 50 -37.76 -3.34 8.42
N LEU A 51 -37.86 -2.79 7.22
CA LEU A 51 -36.76 -2.16 6.50
C LEU A 51 -36.84 -0.62 6.58
N LEU A 52 -35.82 0.06 6.05
CA LEU A 52 -35.92 1.48 5.77
C LEU A 52 -37.13 1.74 4.84
N PRO A 53 -37.89 2.84 5.02
CA PRO A 53 -39.12 3.08 4.27
C PRO A 53 -38.95 3.03 2.74
N GLU A 54 -37.86 3.60 2.24
CA GLU A 54 -37.53 3.61 0.81
C GLU A 54 -37.24 2.21 0.26
N ASP A 55 -36.51 1.38 1.00
CA ASP A 55 -36.22 -0.01 0.64
C ASP A 55 -37.45 -0.90 0.73
N GLY A 56 -38.30 -0.67 1.74
CA GLY A 56 -39.58 -1.35 1.90
C GLY A 56 -40.51 -1.14 0.70
N GLU A 57 -40.56 0.08 0.14
CA GLU A 57 -41.30 0.39 -1.08
C GLU A 57 -40.71 -0.28 -2.33
N LEU A 58 -39.38 -0.47 -2.39
CA LEU A 58 -38.75 -1.24 -3.47
C LEU A 58 -39.18 -2.71 -3.43
N LEU A 59 -39.24 -3.34 -2.24
CA LEU A 59 -39.73 -4.71 -2.09
C LEU A 59 -41.17 -4.86 -2.59
N LYS A 60 -42.06 -3.92 -2.21
CA LYS A 60 -43.47 -3.94 -2.64
C LYS A 60 -43.57 -3.87 -4.15
N LYS A 61 -42.87 -2.91 -4.78
CA LYS A 61 -42.85 -2.77 -6.24
C LYS A 61 -42.31 -3.99 -6.94
N ALA A 62 -41.29 -4.65 -6.40
CA ALA A 62 -40.72 -5.85 -7.01
C ALA A 62 -41.68 -7.04 -6.98
N VAL A 63 -42.44 -7.21 -5.88
CA VAL A 63 -43.48 -8.25 -5.78
C VAL A 63 -44.67 -7.92 -6.68
N GLU A 64 -45.10 -6.65 -6.74
CA GLU A 64 -46.19 -6.21 -7.61
C GLU A 64 -45.87 -6.35 -9.11
N ALA A 65 -44.62 -6.07 -9.49
CA ALA A 65 -44.17 -6.16 -10.86
C ALA A 65 -43.97 -7.62 -11.34
N ASP A 66 -43.94 -8.57 -10.41
CA ASP A 66 -43.71 -10.01 -10.65
C ASP A 66 -42.53 -10.28 -11.61
N THR A 67 -41.44 -9.54 -11.40
CA THR A 67 -40.28 -9.59 -12.29
C THR A 67 -39.45 -10.85 -12.03
N PHE A 68 -39.09 -11.58 -13.08
CA PHE A 68 -38.19 -12.76 -13.02
C PHE A 68 -36.74 -12.44 -12.57
N GLN A 69 -36.39 -11.16 -12.36
CA GLN A 69 -35.08 -10.76 -11.88
C GLN A 69 -35.07 -10.59 -10.36
N PRO A 70 -34.06 -11.15 -9.66
CA PRO A 70 -33.94 -10.97 -8.22
C PRO A 70 -33.65 -9.50 -7.87
N LEU A 71 -34.30 -9.00 -6.82
CA LEU A 71 -34.00 -7.70 -6.23
C LEU A 71 -32.95 -7.88 -5.13
N GLU A 72 -31.85 -7.15 -5.22
CA GLU A 72 -30.75 -7.21 -4.24
C GLU A 72 -30.51 -5.82 -3.65
N LEU A 73 -30.42 -5.74 -2.31
CA LEU A 73 -30.36 -4.47 -1.56
C LEU A 73 -29.41 -4.60 -0.36
N ILE A 74 -28.76 -3.50 0.01
CA ILE A 74 -28.08 -3.34 1.30
C ILE A 74 -28.93 -2.36 2.12
N THR A 75 -29.46 -2.81 3.26
CA THR A 75 -30.43 -2.04 4.05
C THR A 75 -30.28 -2.31 5.55
N VAL A 76 -31.10 -1.64 6.36
CA VAL A 76 -31.18 -1.85 7.81
C VAL A 76 -32.47 -2.60 8.13
N LEU A 77 -32.33 -3.76 8.75
CA LEU A 77 -33.44 -4.53 9.28
C LEU A 77 -33.66 -4.17 10.76
N HIS A 78 -34.85 -3.68 11.07
CA HIS A 78 -35.30 -3.30 12.40
C HIS A 78 -36.25 -4.35 12.97
N ASN A 79 -36.08 -4.70 14.25
CA ASN A 79 -37.09 -5.50 14.95
C ASN A 79 -38.24 -4.66 15.53
N LEU A 80 -38.25 -3.34 15.29
CA LEU A 80 -39.21 -2.36 15.79
C LEU A 80 -39.29 -2.26 17.33
N LYS A 81 -38.26 -2.74 18.04
CA LYS A 81 -38.03 -2.48 19.46
C LYS A 81 -36.82 -1.56 19.59
N ASP A 82 -35.63 -2.14 19.79
CA ASP A 82 -34.37 -1.40 19.93
C ASP A 82 -33.18 -2.07 19.19
N SER A 83 -33.44 -3.09 18.35
CA SER A 83 -32.38 -3.82 17.65
C SER A 83 -32.44 -3.59 16.16
N VAL A 84 -31.27 -3.32 15.60
CA VAL A 84 -31.06 -3.07 14.18
C VAL A 84 -29.92 -3.93 13.67
N ARG A 85 -30.03 -4.42 12.45
CA ARG A 85 -29.01 -5.22 11.78
C ARG A 85 -28.79 -4.63 10.40
N ASN A 86 -27.52 -4.42 10.02
CA ASN A 86 -27.19 -4.06 8.65
C ASN A 86 -27.17 -5.36 7.84
N VAL A 87 -28.01 -5.44 6.81
CA VAL A 87 -28.25 -6.69 6.10
C VAL A 87 -28.11 -6.50 4.60
N TYR A 88 -27.58 -7.52 3.95
CA TYR A 88 -27.81 -7.74 2.53
C TYR A 88 -29.09 -8.55 2.38
N LEU A 89 -30.01 -8.07 1.54
CA LEU A 89 -31.31 -8.68 1.30
C LEU A 89 -31.44 -9.01 -0.18
N ARG A 90 -31.81 -10.25 -0.48
CA ARG A 90 -32.15 -10.71 -1.82
C ARG A 90 -33.56 -11.27 -1.87
N LEU A 91 -34.42 -10.68 -2.70
CA LEU A 91 -35.79 -11.14 -2.96
C LEU A 91 -35.85 -11.82 -4.33
N GLU A 92 -36.42 -13.02 -4.39
CA GLU A 92 -36.61 -13.79 -5.62
C GLU A 92 -37.90 -14.62 -5.58
N GLN A 93 -38.38 -15.07 -6.73
CA GLN A 93 -39.54 -15.96 -6.81
C GLN A 93 -39.19 -17.33 -6.23
N SER A 94 -40.10 -17.92 -5.43
CA SER A 94 -39.92 -19.26 -4.88
C SER A 94 -40.74 -20.29 -5.65
N GLU A 95 -40.23 -21.52 -5.71
CA GLU A 95 -41.01 -22.69 -6.12
C GLU A 95 -42.00 -23.16 -5.02
N GLN A 96 -41.85 -22.62 -3.80
CA GLN A 96 -42.76 -22.97 -2.70
C GLN A 96 -44.11 -22.29 -2.85
N THR A 97 -45.15 -23.02 -2.47
CA THR A 97 -46.52 -22.51 -2.46
C THR A 97 -47.16 -22.73 -1.10
N GLU A 98 -48.07 -21.85 -0.71
CA GLU A 98 -48.96 -22.02 0.44
C GLU A 98 -50.39 -22.12 -0.08
N ASN A 99 -51.05 -23.27 0.13
CA ASN A 99 -52.40 -23.55 -0.39
C ASN A 99 -52.55 -23.31 -1.90
N GLY A 100 -51.49 -23.53 -2.68
CA GLY A 100 -51.48 -23.32 -4.14
C GLY A 100 -51.13 -21.90 -4.59
N ILE A 101 -50.87 -20.97 -3.67
CA ILE A 101 -50.43 -19.60 -3.97
C ILE A 101 -48.88 -19.55 -3.93
N PRO A 102 -48.20 -19.05 -4.97
CA PRO A 102 -46.75 -18.88 -4.98
C PRO A 102 -46.26 -17.95 -3.87
N LEU A 103 -45.14 -18.32 -3.25
CA LEU A 103 -44.44 -17.48 -2.27
C LEU A 103 -43.21 -16.83 -2.92
N TYR A 104 -42.77 -15.73 -2.32
CA TYR A 104 -41.47 -15.12 -2.63
C TYR A 104 -40.46 -15.49 -1.55
N GLN A 105 -39.21 -15.72 -1.95
CA GLN A 105 -38.11 -15.98 -1.02
C GLN A 105 -37.32 -14.69 -0.80
N ILE A 106 -37.24 -14.25 0.44
CA ILE A 106 -36.29 -13.25 0.90
C ILE A 106 -35.15 -13.98 1.62
N THR A 107 -33.93 -13.77 1.15
CA THR A 107 -32.71 -14.18 1.82
C THR A 107 -32.09 -12.96 2.48
N VAL A 108 -31.92 -13.00 3.79
CA VAL A 108 -31.26 -11.94 4.57
C VAL A 108 -29.93 -12.46 5.11
N SER A 109 -28.85 -11.77 4.80
CA SER A 109 -27.51 -12.05 5.32
C SER A 109 -27.02 -10.86 6.13
N ASP A 110 -26.69 -11.08 7.41
CA ASP A 110 -26.13 -10.03 8.26
C ASP A 110 -24.70 -9.69 7.82
N ILE A 111 -24.44 -8.41 7.57
CA ILE A 111 -23.16 -7.92 7.04
C ILE A 111 -22.04 -8.12 8.06
N HIS A 112 -22.30 -7.93 9.35
CA HIS A 112 -21.32 -8.12 10.39
C HIS A 112 -20.97 -9.62 10.58
N ASP A 113 -21.95 -10.51 10.49
CA ASP A 113 -21.70 -11.94 10.53
C ASP A 113 -20.90 -12.41 9.29
N LEU A 114 -21.19 -11.85 8.12
CA LEU A 114 -20.41 -12.07 6.89
C LEU A 114 -18.95 -11.63 7.05
N GLU A 115 -18.70 -10.41 7.56
CA GLU A 115 -17.36 -9.90 7.85
C GLU A 115 -16.61 -10.80 8.84
N ASN A 116 -17.26 -11.16 9.96
CA ASN A 116 -16.66 -12.02 10.97
C ASN A 116 -16.36 -13.42 10.44
N ARG A 117 -17.17 -13.97 9.55
CA ARG A 117 -16.88 -15.25 8.89
C ARG A 117 -15.72 -15.10 7.93
N ASN A 118 -15.69 -14.04 7.12
CA ASN A 118 -14.60 -13.82 6.18
C ASN A 118 -13.27 -13.74 6.95
N LEU A 119 -13.22 -12.97 8.04
CA LEU A 119 -12.06 -12.90 8.93
C LEU A 119 -11.68 -14.28 9.49
N ARG A 120 -12.65 -15.08 9.94
CA ARG A 120 -12.39 -16.46 10.43
C ARG A 120 -11.87 -17.40 9.34
N LEU A 121 -12.37 -17.27 8.11
CA LEU A 121 -11.90 -18.03 6.95
C LEU A 121 -10.48 -17.62 6.58
N GLU A 122 -10.18 -16.33 6.53
CA GLU A 122 -8.84 -15.79 6.31
C GLU A 122 -7.86 -16.30 7.37
N GLN A 123 -8.22 -16.22 8.65
CA GLN A 123 -7.41 -16.77 9.74
C GLN A 123 -7.20 -18.28 9.62
N SER A 124 -8.23 -19.02 9.17
CA SER A 124 -8.10 -20.46 8.94
C SER A 124 -7.16 -20.77 7.79
N ILE A 125 -7.26 -20.03 6.68
CA ILE A 125 -6.35 -20.14 5.53
C ILE A 125 -4.91 -19.85 5.95
N LEU A 126 -4.67 -18.75 6.67
CA LEU A 126 -3.34 -18.40 7.18
C LEU A 126 -2.78 -19.50 8.09
N LYS A 127 -3.57 -20.00 9.03
CA LYS A 127 -3.19 -21.13 9.90
C LYS A 127 -2.76 -22.37 9.10
N TYR A 128 -3.51 -22.77 8.07
CA TYR A 128 -3.13 -23.92 7.25
C TYR A 128 -1.88 -23.65 6.40
N ARG A 129 -1.72 -22.43 5.87
CA ARG A 129 -0.51 -22.01 5.15
C ARG A 129 0.72 -22.00 6.04
N HIS A 130 0.54 -21.66 7.32
CA HIS A 130 1.60 -21.76 8.31
C HIS A 130 2.03 -23.21 8.50
N PHE A 131 1.08 -24.15 8.69
CA PHE A 131 1.41 -25.57 8.77
C PHE A 131 2.12 -26.09 7.52
N MET A 132 1.66 -25.70 6.33
CA MET A 132 2.32 -26.10 5.07
C MET A 132 3.74 -25.52 4.94
N THR A 133 4.03 -24.39 5.58
CA THR A 133 5.38 -23.79 5.61
C THR A 133 6.36 -24.57 6.49
N LEU A 134 5.85 -25.36 7.45
CA LEU A 134 6.67 -26.20 8.34
C LEU A 134 7.13 -27.49 7.64
N GLU A 135 6.39 -27.93 6.62
CA GLU A 135 6.71 -29.13 5.86
C GLU A 135 7.69 -28.80 4.73
N ASP A 136 8.75 -29.61 4.61
CA ASP A 136 9.74 -29.48 3.56
C ASP A 136 9.36 -30.34 2.33
N VAL A 137 8.20 -30.00 1.75
CA VAL A 137 7.60 -30.70 0.62
C VAL A 137 7.16 -29.69 -0.44
N TYR A 138 7.04 -30.15 -1.70
CA TYR A 138 6.33 -29.39 -2.72
C TYR A 138 4.88 -29.85 -2.77
N PHE A 139 4.00 -28.93 -3.09
CA PHE A 139 2.60 -29.17 -3.36
C PHE A 139 2.39 -29.04 -4.87
N PHE A 140 1.43 -29.77 -5.39
CA PHE A 140 0.95 -29.53 -6.75
C PHE A 140 -0.56 -29.50 -6.81
N GLU A 141 -1.06 -28.71 -7.75
CA GLU A 141 -2.45 -28.66 -8.16
C GLU A 141 -2.51 -28.88 -9.67
N TYR A 142 -3.34 -29.83 -10.11
CA TYR A 142 -3.57 -30.12 -11.52
C TYR A 142 -5.04 -29.87 -11.86
N LEU A 143 -5.28 -28.99 -12.82
CA LEU A 143 -6.59 -28.67 -13.36
C LEU A 143 -6.81 -29.52 -14.62
N ILE A 144 -7.75 -30.47 -14.53
CA ILE A 144 -7.94 -31.52 -15.53
C ILE A 144 -8.38 -30.93 -16.87
N GLU A 145 -9.36 -30.02 -16.85
CA GLU A 145 -9.91 -29.43 -18.09
C GLU A 145 -8.91 -28.55 -18.84
N GLN A 146 -8.00 -27.91 -18.10
CA GLN A 146 -7.00 -26.99 -18.66
C GLN A 146 -5.70 -27.71 -19.03
N ASP A 147 -5.56 -28.99 -18.67
CA ASP A 147 -4.31 -29.76 -18.70
C ASP A 147 -3.12 -28.97 -18.12
N SER A 148 -3.36 -28.23 -17.04
CA SER A 148 -2.40 -27.32 -16.41
C SER A 148 -2.03 -27.80 -15.01
N ILE A 149 -0.74 -27.69 -14.68
CA ILE A 149 -0.20 -28.04 -13.37
C ILE A 149 0.55 -26.85 -12.78
N THR A 150 0.34 -26.63 -11.49
CA THR A 150 1.13 -25.71 -10.69
C THR A 150 1.87 -26.53 -9.65
N VAL A 151 3.19 -26.39 -9.59
CA VAL A 151 4.05 -26.97 -8.54
C VAL A 151 4.62 -25.84 -7.71
N TYR A 152 4.45 -25.87 -6.40
CA TYR A 152 4.83 -24.78 -5.52
C TYR A 152 5.24 -25.27 -4.13
N LYS A 153 5.98 -24.43 -3.41
CA LYS A 153 6.36 -24.67 -2.00
C LYS A 153 5.88 -23.52 -1.13
N TYR A 154 5.43 -23.80 0.09
CA TYR A 154 5.06 -22.74 1.02
C TYR A 154 6.28 -22.19 1.76
N VAL A 155 6.52 -20.88 1.65
CA VAL A 155 7.55 -20.13 2.39
C VAL A 155 6.88 -18.90 3.00
N ASN A 156 6.96 -18.76 4.33
CA ASN A 156 6.27 -17.70 5.08
C ASN A 156 4.80 -17.53 4.68
N GLU A 157 4.04 -18.61 4.73
CA GLU A 157 2.58 -18.58 4.45
C GLU A 157 2.25 -18.13 3.00
N ARG A 158 3.24 -18.13 2.12
CA ARG A 158 3.08 -17.80 0.71
C ARG A 158 3.51 -18.97 -0.18
N ALA A 159 2.72 -19.25 -1.21
CA ALA A 159 3.10 -20.18 -2.25
C ALA A 159 4.19 -19.56 -3.16
N MET A 160 5.32 -20.24 -3.26
CA MET A 160 6.43 -19.96 -4.17
C MET A 160 6.33 -20.93 -5.35
N ASN A 161 5.84 -20.45 -6.51
CA ASN A 161 5.63 -21.29 -7.69
C ASN A 161 6.98 -21.67 -8.32
N GLN A 162 7.24 -22.97 -8.37
CA GLN A 162 8.39 -23.57 -9.05
C GLN A 162 8.08 -23.85 -10.52
N PHE A 163 6.83 -24.22 -10.80
CA PHE A 163 6.33 -24.39 -12.15
C PHE A 163 4.85 -24.01 -12.20
N GLU A 164 4.42 -23.37 -13.28
CA GLU A 164 3.02 -23.10 -13.57
C GLU A 164 2.84 -23.10 -15.08
N GLY A 165 2.01 -24.00 -15.59
CA GLY A 165 1.82 -24.11 -17.04
C GLY A 165 1.18 -25.42 -17.48
N PRO A 166 1.12 -25.66 -18.79
CA PRO A 166 0.58 -26.89 -19.33
C PRO A 166 1.46 -28.09 -18.96
N MET A 167 0.84 -29.25 -18.74
CA MET A 167 1.53 -30.49 -18.35
C MET A 167 2.67 -30.86 -19.31
N ASN A 168 2.48 -30.63 -20.60
CA ASN A 168 3.51 -30.90 -21.61
C ASN A 168 4.76 -30.02 -21.48
N ALA A 169 4.67 -28.82 -20.90
CA ALA A 169 5.81 -27.98 -20.64
C ALA A 169 6.59 -28.49 -19.43
N LEU A 170 5.90 -28.94 -18.37
CA LEU A 170 6.55 -29.57 -17.22
C LEU A 170 7.33 -30.81 -17.65
N ILE A 171 6.72 -31.66 -18.49
CA ILE A 171 7.38 -32.87 -19.02
C ILE A 171 8.66 -32.48 -19.76
N ARG A 172 8.62 -31.48 -20.65
CA ARG A 172 9.80 -31.00 -21.37
C ARG A 172 10.89 -30.47 -20.43
N ASP A 173 10.52 -29.71 -19.40
CA ASP A 173 11.48 -29.16 -18.43
C ASP A 173 12.15 -30.28 -17.64
N VAL A 174 11.38 -31.30 -17.23
CA VAL A 174 11.91 -32.49 -16.56
C VAL A 174 12.81 -33.30 -17.48
N GLU A 175 12.42 -33.52 -18.74
CA GLU A 175 13.23 -34.23 -19.73
C GLU A 175 14.55 -33.49 -20.03
N GLN A 176 14.53 -32.16 -20.14
CA GLN A 176 15.74 -31.35 -20.35
C GLN A 176 16.69 -31.34 -19.15
N ALA A 177 16.16 -31.51 -17.95
CA ALA A 177 16.96 -31.54 -16.73
C ALA A 177 17.71 -32.88 -16.52
N HIS A 178 17.45 -33.92 -17.33
CA HIS A 178 18.05 -35.25 -17.21
C HIS A 178 18.73 -35.68 -18.53
N GLU A 179 19.78 -36.51 -18.46
CA GLU A 179 20.55 -36.96 -19.63
C GLU A 179 20.65 -38.49 -19.72
N GLY A 180 20.68 -39.05 -20.94
CA GLY A 180 21.04 -40.45 -21.19
C GLY A 180 19.99 -41.50 -20.78
N SER A 181 20.42 -42.59 -20.14
CA SER A 181 19.57 -43.75 -19.79
C SER A 181 18.51 -43.47 -18.74
N ASP A 182 18.58 -42.33 -18.06
CA ASP A 182 17.59 -41.87 -17.08
C ASP A 182 16.28 -41.44 -17.73
N ILE A 183 16.34 -40.94 -18.97
CA ILE A 183 15.18 -40.36 -19.68
C ILE A 183 14.10 -41.41 -19.94
N SER A 184 14.45 -42.61 -20.45
CA SER A 184 13.43 -43.63 -20.75
C SER A 184 12.68 -44.13 -19.52
N ARG A 185 13.36 -44.27 -18.38
CA ARG A 185 12.72 -44.65 -17.11
C ARG A 185 11.83 -43.52 -16.58
N LEU A 186 12.30 -42.28 -16.67
CA LEU A 186 11.53 -41.08 -16.30
C LEU A 186 10.30 -40.91 -17.20
N GLU A 187 10.41 -41.18 -18.51
CA GLU A 187 9.28 -41.13 -19.45
C GLU A 187 8.16 -42.09 -19.02
N ASP A 188 8.48 -43.34 -18.67
CA ASP A 188 7.47 -44.31 -18.21
C ASP A 188 6.82 -43.87 -16.89
N GLN A 189 7.61 -43.32 -15.96
CA GLN A 189 7.11 -42.78 -14.70
C GLN A 189 6.22 -41.55 -14.93
N LEU A 190 6.62 -40.62 -15.80
CA LEU A 190 5.85 -39.43 -16.17
C LEU A 190 4.55 -39.80 -16.89
N ARG A 191 4.57 -40.81 -17.79
CA ARG A 191 3.36 -41.34 -18.44
C ARG A 191 2.39 -41.90 -17.40
N THR A 192 2.89 -42.67 -16.44
CA THR A 192 2.09 -43.23 -15.34
C THR A 192 1.50 -42.12 -14.47
N PHE A 193 2.29 -41.11 -14.12
CA PHE A 193 1.82 -39.94 -13.39
C PHE A 193 0.71 -39.19 -14.14
N CYS A 194 0.92 -38.89 -15.42
CA CYS A 194 -0.09 -38.24 -16.26
C CYS A 194 -1.37 -39.07 -16.39
N ALA A 195 -1.25 -40.40 -16.44
CA ALA A 195 -2.40 -41.29 -16.45
C ALA A 195 -3.19 -41.15 -15.14
N HIS A 196 -2.54 -41.21 -13.98
CA HIS A 196 -3.21 -41.00 -12.69
C HIS A 196 -3.90 -39.64 -12.58
N LEU A 197 -3.28 -38.58 -13.09
CA LEU A 197 -3.86 -37.23 -13.06
C LEU A 197 -5.14 -37.10 -13.92
N ARG A 198 -5.16 -37.77 -15.08
CA ARG A 198 -6.24 -37.68 -16.07
C ARG A 198 -7.35 -38.73 -15.87
N ASN A 199 -7.02 -39.88 -15.29
CA ASN A 199 -7.97 -40.97 -15.02
C ASN A 199 -8.85 -40.68 -13.80
N GLU A 200 -9.89 -41.48 -13.57
CA GLU A 200 -10.79 -41.35 -12.41
C GLU A 200 -10.22 -41.91 -11.09
N ASP A 201 -8.91 -41.86 -10.90
CA ASP A 201 -8.29 -42.31 -9.65
C ASP A 201 -8.58 -41.30 -8.52
N ASP A 202 -9.24 -41.77 -7.47
CA ASP A 202 -9.52 -40.94 -6.28
C ASP A 202 -8.23 -40.64 -5.49
N PHE A 203 -7.25 -41.56 -5.52
CA PHE A 203 -5.97 -41.46 -4.83
C PHE A 203 -4.90 -42.28 -5.55
N PHE A 204 -3.66 -41.78 -5.57
CA PHE A 204 -2.48 -42.51 -6.02
C PHE A 204 -1.22 -42.16 -5.21
N GLU A 205 -0.30 -43.10 -5.15
CA GLU A 205 1.04 -42.94 -4.58
C GLU A 205 2.06 -43.58 -5.51
N MET A 206 3.12 -42.84 -5.82
CA MET A 206 4.17 -43.30 -6.74
C MET A 206 5.55 -42.77 -6.35
N GLU A 207 6.58 -43.47 -6.79
CA GLU A 207 7.98 -43.09 -6.55
C GLU A 207 8.67 -42.82 -7.88
N PHE A 208 9.26 -41.62 -8.02
CA PHE A 208 10.16 -41.27 -9.11
C PHE A 208 11.58 -41.62 -8.68
N VAL A 209 12.30 -42.34 -9.55
CA VAL A 209 13.64 -42.85 -9.25
C VAL A 209 14.58 -42.44 -10.37
N SER A 210 15.51 -41.54 -10.05
CA SER A 210 16.63 -41.20 -10.94
C SER A 210 17.60 -42.39 -10.99
N GLY A 211 18.10 -42.76 -12.17
CA GLY A 211 18.78 -44.04 -12.40
C GLY A 211 20.25 -44.11 -11.97
N GLN A 212 20.78 -43.13 -11.25
CA GLN A 212 22.09 -43.27 -10.60
C GLN A 212 21.94 -43.94 -9.22
N GLU A 213 22.78 -44.95 -8.95
CA GLU A 213 22.77 -45.84 -7.77
C GLU A 213 22.89 -45.15 -6.39
N ASP A 214 22.83 -43.82 -6.29
CA ASP A 214 22.87 -43.11 -5.01
C ASP A 214 22.14 -41.74 -5.02
N LYS A 215 21.19 -41.50 -5.94
CA LYS A 215 20.44 -40.23 -6.00
C LYS A 215 18.92 -40.40 -6.07
N GLY A 216 18.22 -39.96 -5.02
CA GLY A 216 16.96 -39.24 -5.15
C GLY A 216 15.69 -40.05 -5.42
N ILE A 217 15.09 -40.69 -4.42
CA ILE A 217 13.69 -41.17 -4.53
C ILE A 217 12.73 -40.03 -4.19
N TRP A 218 11.97 -39.56 -5.18
CA TRP A 218 10.90 -38.58 -4.96
C TRP A 218 9.58 -39.30 -4.79
N LYS A 219 8.89 -39.05 -3.68
CA LYS A 219 7.59 -39.67 -3.41
C LYS A 219 6.48 -38.71 -3.75
N VAL A 220 5.54 -39.15 -4.57
CA VAL A 220 4.42 -38.33 -5.03
C VAL A 220 3.12 -38.98 -4.56
N LYS A 221 2.29 -38.21 -3.88
CA LYS A 221 0.93 -38.59 -3.49
C LYS A 221 -0.04 -37.59 -4.08
N GLY A 222 -1.09 -38.07 -4.72
CA GLY A 222 -2.14 -37.22 -5.28
C GLY A 222 -3.52 -37.76 -4.92
N ALA A 223 -4.47 -36.86 -4.75
CA ALA A 223 -5.87 -37.19 -4.54
C ALA A 223 -6.77 -36.21 -5.28
N ARG A 224 -7.87 -36.71 -5.83
CA ARG A 224 -8.91 -35.87 -6.42
C ARG A 224 -9.70 -35.20 -5.32
N ILE A 225 -9.98 -33.90 -5.45
CA ILE A 225 -10.73 -33.18 -4.41
C ILE A 225 -12.22 -33.53 -4.53
N PRO A 226 -12.87 -34.15 -3.51
CA PRO A 226 -14.21 -34.71 -3.68
C PRO A 226 -15.29 -33.68 -4.07
N LYS A 227 -15.13 -32.44 -3.61
CA LYS A 227 -16.06 -31.31 -3.91
C LYS A 227 -15.65 -30.50 -5.15
N LYS A 228 -14.50 -30.81 -5.76
CA LYS A 228 -13.93 -30.12 -6.92
C LYS A 228 -13.26 -31.18 -7.82
N ARG A 229 -14.11 -31.98 -8.49
CA ARG A 229 -13.70 -33.18 -9.23
C ARG A 229 -12.83 -32.88 -10.46
N ASP A 230 -12.83 -31.64 -10.91
CA ASP A 230 -11.98 -31.07 -11.96
C ASP A 230 -10.53 -30.81 -11.50
N MET A 231 -10.21 -31.08 -10.23
CA MET A 231 -8.90 -30.78 -9.65
C MET A 231 -8.30 -31.96 -8.87
N VAL A 232 -7.02 -32.24 -9.15
CA VAL A 232 -6.18 -33.15 -8.36
C VAL A 232 -5.19 -32.31 -7.57
N ALA A 233 -5.06 -32.58 -6.27
CA ALA A 233 -4.06 -31.95 -5.42
C ALA A 233 -3.13 -33.01 -4.85
N GLY A 234 -1.87 -32.66 -4.64
CA GLY A 234 -0.92 -33.62 -4.10
C GLY A 234 0.34 -33.01 -3.52
N ILE A 235 1.17 -33.91 -3.00
CA ILE A 235 2.39 -33.61 -2.28
C ILE A 235 3.52 -34.39 -2.95
N ILE A 236 4.61 -33.69 -3.23
CA ILE A 236 5.86 -34.23 -3.73
C ILE A 236 6.86 -34.11 -2.57
N THR A 237 7.25 -35.25 -2.02
CA THR A 237 8.29 -35.35 -1.00
C THR A 237 9.62 -35.63 -1.69
N PRO A 238 10.52 -34.63 -1.78
CA PRO A 238 11.85 -34.83 -2.33
C PRO A 238 12.73 -35.68 -1.40
N ASP A 239 13.78 -36.27 -1.96
CA ASP A 239 14.80 -36.98 -1.18
C ASP A 239 15.60 -36.01 -0.27
N ARG A 240 16.23 -36.53 0.79
CA ARG A 240 17.02 -35.75 1.75
C ARG A 240 18.40 -35.34 1.21
N ASN A 241 18.93 -36.04 0.20
CA ASN A 241 20.25 -35.76 -0.39
C ASN A 241 20.19 -34.81 -1.61
N ARG A 242 19.40 -33.73 -1.53
CA ARG A 242 19.28 -32.74 -2.63
C ARG A 242 20.56 -31.90 -2.74
N GLU A 243 21.18 -31.88 -3.90
CA GLU A 243 22.34 -31.01 -4.15
C GLU A 243 21.97 -29.59 -4.64
N LYS A 244 20.72 -29.37 -5.11
CA LYS A 244 20.30 -28.09 -5.72
C LYS A 244 18.84 -27.75 -5.44
N GLU A 245 18.58 -27.00 -4.38
CA GLU A 245 17.32 -26.27 -4.19
C GLU A 245 17.66 -24.77 -4.18
N ALA A 246 16.78 -23.93 -4.74
CA ALA A 246 16.98 -22.49 -4.72
C ALA A 246 17.09 -22.00 -3.26
N TYR A 247 18.05 -21.12 -2.98
CA TYR A 247 18.37 -20.76 -1.60
C TYR A 247 17.17 -20.10 -0.90
N TYR A 248 16.37 -19.30 -1.61
CA TYR A 248 15.15 -18.68 -1.09
C TYR A 248 14.05 -19.64 -0.58
N LEU A 249 14.14 -20.93 -0.89
CA LEU A 249 13.22 -21.97 -0.39
C LEU A 249 13.71 -22.63 0.91
N THR A 250 14.92 -22.32 1.36
CA THR A 250 15.54 -22.95 2.51
C THR A 250 15.16 -22.23 3.82
N PRO A 251 15.20 -22.91 4.98
CA PRO A 251 15.03 -22.23 6.27
C PRO A 251 16.09 -21.15 6.52
N ALA A 252 17.30 -21.33 5.98
CA ALA A 252 18.41 -20.37 6.09
C ALA A 252 18.22 -19.09 5.29
N ALA A 253 17.22 -19.04 4.38
CA ALA A 253 16.88 -17.86 3.60
C ALA A 253 16.10 -16.79 4.37
N ARG A 254 15.83 -16.99 5.68
CA ARG A 254 15.02 -16.10 6.49
C ARG A 254 15.85 -15.18 7.37
N ASP A 255 15.38 -13.94 7.53
CA ASP A 255 15.86 -13.00 8.54
C ASP A 255 15.36 -13.42 9.92
N ALA A 256 16.27 -13.59 10.88
CA ALA A 256 15.94 -14.07 12.22
C ALA A 256 15.03 -13.10 13.02
N GLY A 257 15.08 -11.80 12.70
CA GLY A 257 14.30 -10.78 13.41
C GLY A 257 12.85 -10.67 12.96
N THR A 258 12.57 -10.96 11.69
CA THR A 258 11.25 -10.71 11.08
C THR A 258 10.62 -11.94 10.42
N GLY A 259 11.41 -13.00 10.22
CA GLY A 259 11.02 -14.17 9.44
C GLY A 259 11.04 -13.94 7.93
N LEU A 260 11.06 -12.69 7.44
CA LEU A 260 11.08 -12.32 6.02
C LEU A 260 12.27 -12.93 5.26
N LEU A 261 12.25 -12.92 3.93
CA LEU A 261 13.43 -13.32 3.17
C LEU A 261 14.61 -12.40 3.52
N ASN A 262 15.78 -12.97 3.74
CA ASN A 262 17.00 -12.18 3.86
C ASN A 262 17.43 -11.65 2.48
N LYS A 263 18.38 -10.72 2.48
CA LYS A 263 18.90 -10.08 1.27
C LYS A 263 19.24 -11.08 0.15
N ARG A 264 20.03 -12.11 0.45
CA ARG A 264 20.47 -13.09 -0.54
C ARG A 264 19.28 -13.82 -1.17
N ALA A 265 18.34 -14.28 -0.35
CA ALA A 265 17.17 -15.02 -0.80
C ALA A 265 16.24 -14.17 -1.67
N TRP A 266 15.94 -12.95 -1.22
CA TRP A 266 15.06 -12.07 -1.97
C TRP A 266 15.68 -11.63 -3.30
N THR A 267 16.98 -11.36 -3.34
CA THR A 267 17.70 -11.02 -4.58
C THR A 267 17.69 -12.21 -5.56
N GLU A 268 18.00 -13.42 -5.10
CA GLU A 268 17.95 -14.63 -5.93
C GLU A 268 16.56 -14.85 -6.52
N TYR A 269 15.50 -14.80 -5.70
CA TYR A 269 14.11 -14.91 -6.15
C TYR A 269 13.78 -13.86 -7.20
N THR A 270 14.14 -12.60 -6.94
CA THR A 270 13.83 -11.49 -7.85
C THR A 270 14.52 -11.63 -9.19
N ILE A 271 15.81 -12.00 -9.22
CA ILE A 271 16.55 -12.25 -10.46
C ILE A 271 15.89 -13.37 -11.25
N GLU A 272 15.51 -14.47 -10.59
CA GLU A 272 14.79 -15.57 -11.24
C GLU A 272 13.48 -15.09 -11.88
N GLN A 273 12.65 -14.33 -11.15
CA GLN A 273 11.37 -13.84 -11.67
C GLN A 273 11.52 -12.88 -12.85
N LEU A 274 12.51 -11.99 -12.81
CA LEU A 274 12.79 -11.06 -13.92
C LEU A 274 13.33 -11.79 -15.17
N ASN A 275 14.05 -12.90 -14.98
CA ASN A 275 14.57 -13.72 -16.07
C ASN A 275 13.50 -14.55 -16.79
N ARG A 276 12.30 -14.71 -16.23
CA ARG A 276 11.19 -15.41 -16.91
C ARG A 276 10.74 -14.69 -18.19
N LYS A 277 11.04 -13.39 -18.34
CA LYS A 277 10.80 -12.57 -19.55
C LYS A 277 9.39 -12.71 -20.15
N ASP A 278 8.40 -12.94 -19.30
CA ASP A 278 6.98 -12.96 -19.67
C ASP A 278 6.41 -11.54 -19.92
N HIS A 279 7.23 -10.51 -19.75
CA HIS A 279 6.87 -9.09 -19.84
C HIS A 279 5.70 -8.67 -18.95
N SER A 280 5.36 -9.48 -17.94
CA SER A 280 4.33 -9.13 -16.96
C SER A 280 4.81 -7.99 -16.07
N THR A 281 3.92 -7.03 -15.81
CA THR A 281 4.23 -5.86 -14.97
C THR A 281 4.61 -6.32 -13.57
N ARG A 282 5.78 -5.88 -13.12
CA ARG A 282 6.23 -6.11 -11.74
C ARG A 282 6.72 -4.81 -11.15
N TRP A 283 6.56 -4.64 -9.84
CA TRP A 283 7.02 -3.44 -9.14
C TRP A 283 8.06 -3.82 -8.12
N LEU A 284 9.24 -3.20 -8.22
CA LEU A 284 10.28 -3.30 -7.21
C LEU A 284 10.13 -2.11 -6.28
N VAL A 285 9.90 -2.39 -5.00
CA VAL A 285 9.66 -1.39 -3.96
C VAL A 285 10.78 -1.50 -2.93
N ILE A 286 11.38 -0.38 -2.56
CA ILE A 286 12.32 -0.27 -1.42
C ILE A 286 11.67 0.62 -0.37
N ILE A 287 11.67 0.17 0.88
CA ILE A 287 11.07 0.86 2.03
C ILE A 287 12.14 1.02 3.10
N ASP A 288 12.25 2.22 3.65
CA ASP A 288 13.15 2.56 4.75
C ASP A 288 12.35 3.23 5.87
N ILE A 289 12.48 2.76 7.11
CA ILE A 289 11.81 3.38 8.25
C ILE A 289 12.50 4.71 8.55
N ASP A 290 11.74 5.79 8.50
CA ASP A 290 12.27 7.13 8.72
C ASP A 290 12.77 7.28 10.17
N ASP A 291 13.99 7.81 10.33
CA ASP A 291 14.60 8.14 11.62
C ASP A 291 14.69 6.96 12.61
N PHE A 292 14.82 5.73 12.11
CA PHE A 292 14.90 4.53 12.96
C PHE A 292 16.03 4.58 13.99
N LYS A 293 17.17 5.20 13.65
CA LYS A 293 18.25 5.44 14.62
C LYS A 293 17.78 6.29 15.81
N HIS A 294 17.01 7.35 15.56
CA HIS A 294 16.45 8.20 16.62
C HIS A 294 15.47 7.41 17.50
N ILE A 295 14.69 6.50 16.92
CA ILE A 295 13.82 5.59 17.67
C ILE A 295 14.65 4.71 18.62
N ASN A 296 15.74 4.12 18.13
CA ASN A 296 16.65 3.33 18.95
C ASN A 296 17.31 4.15 20.06
N ASP A 297 17.79 5.36 19.74
CA ASP A 297 18.49 6.22 20.69
C ASP A 297 17.53 6.73 21.79
N THR A 298 16.24 6.91 21.47
CA THR A 298 15.22 7.44 22.40
C THR A 298 14.57 6.34 23.26
N TYR A 299 14.21 5.22 22.65
CA TYR A 299 13.39 4.17 23.27
C TYR A 299 14.16 2.86 23.52
N GLY A 300 15.42 2.78 23.07
CA GLY A 300 16.28 1.61 23.19
C GLY A 300 16.08 0.58 22.08
N HIS A 301 17.11 -0.23 21.84
CA HIS A 301 17.13 -1.25 20.78
C HIS A 301 16.03 -2.30 20.90
N ILE A 302 15.61 -2.66 22.13
CA ILE A 302 14.51 -3.62 22.32
C ILE A 302 13.20 -3.09 21.71
N PHE A 303 12.94 -1.79 21.85
CA PHE A 303 11.79 -1.15 21.23
C PHE A 303 11.96 -1.06 19.72
N GLY A 304 13.16 -0.73 19.23
CA GLY A 304 13.48 -0.78 17.80
C GLY A 304 13.21 -2.15 17.16
N ASP A 305 13.59 -3.23 17.84
CA ASP A 305 13.32 -4.60 17.39
C ASP A 305 11.82 -4.93 17.35
N GLN A 306 11.01 -4.33 18.23
CA GLN A 306 9.55 -4.43 18.19
C GLN A 306 8.98 -3.66 17.00
N VAL A 307 9.50 -2.46 16.73
CA VAL A 307 9.12 -1.67 15.55
C VAL A 307 9.42 -2.44 14.26
N ILE A 308 10.62 -3.01 14.13
CA ILE A 308 11.02 -3.86 12.99
C ILE A 308 10.04 -5.02 12.79
N ARG A 309 9.76 -5.78 13.86
CA ARG A 309 8.83 -6.92 13.80
C ARG A 309 7.43 -6.49 13.40
N ARG A 310 6.93 -5.42 14.01
CA ARG A 310 5.56 -4.95 13.75
C ARG A 310 5.40 -4.42 12.33
N VAL A 311 6.41 -3.71 11.82
CA VAL A 311 6.46 -3.27 10.41
C VAL A 311 6.43 -4.46 9.46
N ALA A 312 7.23 -5.51 9.73
CA ALA A 312 7.25 -6.72 8.94
C ALA A 312 5.87 -7.42 8.91
N GLU A 313 5.20 -7.57 10.05
CA GLU A 313 3.85 -8.16 10.15
C GLU A 313 2.83 -7.38 9.32
N ILE A 314 2.83 -6.04 9.44
CA ILE A 314 1.92 -5.18 8.67
C ILE A 314 2.16 -5.36 7.17
N MET A 315 3.43 -5.38 6.73
CA MET A 315 3.74 -5.59 5.32
C MET A 315 3.32 -6.98 4.85
N GLN A 316 3.53 -8.03 5.64
CA GLN A 316 3.09 -9.39 5.28
C GLN A 316 1.58 -9.47 5.05
N VAL A 317 0.79 -8.87 5.96
CA VAL A 317 -0.68 -8.82 5.82
C VAL A 317 -1.09 -8.02 4.60
N LEU A 318 -0.52 -6.82 4.43
CA LEU A 318 -0.91 -5.94 3.33
C LEU A 318 -0.46 -6.49 1.98
N VAL A 319 0.77 -6.95 1.83
CA VAL A 319 1.25 -7.49 0.56
C VAL A 319 0.58 -8.83 0.25
N GLY A 320 0.51 -9.73 1.24
CA GLY A 320 -0.10 -11.04 1.11
C GLY A 320 0.44 -11.83 -0.09
N GLN A 321 -0.48 -12.34 -0.92
CA GLN A 321 -0.11 -13.11 -2.12
C GLN A 321 0.30 -12.24 -3.33
N ARG A 322 0.33 -10.90 -3.18
CA ARG A 322 0.64 -9.98 -4.29
C ARG A 322 2.12 -9.82 -4.56
N GLY A 323 2.98 -10.06 -3.57
CA GLY A 323 4.42 -9.80 -3.67
C GLY A 323 5.27 -10.45 -2.57
N VAL A 324 6.57 -10.53 -2.82
CA VAL A 324 7.55 -11.16 -1.91
C VAL A 324 8.30 -10.07 -1.20
N ILE A 325 8.37 -10.17 0.13
CA ILE A 325 9.03 -9.17 0.98
C ILE A 325 10.37 -9.74 1.46
N GLY A 326 11.41 -8.93 1.38
CA GLY A 326 12.71 -9.19 1.99
C GLY A 326 13.12 -8.07 2.94
N ARG A 327 13.99 -8.41 3.90
CA ARG A 327 14.68 -7.44 4.76
C ARG A 327 16.16 -7.43 4.40
N PHE A 328 16.68 -6.28 4.02
CA PHE A 328 18.07 -6.14 3.58
C PHE A 328 19.03 -5.88 4.74
N GLY A 329 18.52 -5.31 5.84
CA GLY A 329 19.26 -5.07 7.08
C GLY A 329 18.72 -3.82 7.78
N GLY A 330 18.95 -3.69 9.09
CA GLY A 330 18.48 -2.53 9.86
C GLY A 330 16.97 -2.31 9.74
N ASP A 331 16.62 -1.19 9.13
CA ASP A 331 15.30 -0.64 8.86
C ASP A 331 14.86 -0.72 7.39
N GLU A 332 15.65 -1.36 6.53
CA GLU A 332 15.40 -1.44 5.09
C GLU A 332 14.70 -2.75 4.68
N TYR A 333 13.63 -2.59 3.91
CA TYR A 333 12.82 -3.65 3.34
C TYR A 333 12.69 -3.49 1.83
N VAL A 334 12.48 -4.61 1.16
CA VAL A 334 12.27 -4.67 -0.28
C VAL A 334 11.06 -5.53 -0.59
N ILE A 335 10.31 -5.17 -1.63
CA ILE A 335 9.13 -5.90 -2.07
C ILE A 335 9.17 -6.06 -3.58
N LEU A 336 8.96 -7.27 -4.08
CA LEU A 336 8.67 -7.53 -5.48
C LEU A 336 7.18 -7.84 -5.60
N LEU A 337 6.41 -6.91 -6.18
CA LEU A 337 4.98 -7.09 -6.43
C LEU A 337 4.78 -7.67 -7.84
N GLU A 338 4.14 -8.83 -7.91
CA GLU A 338 3.94 -9.60 -9.15
C GLU A 338 2.46 -9.65 -9.56
N LYS A 339 1.54 -9.43 -8.62
CA LYS A 339 0.08 -9.46 -8.87
C LYS A 339 -0.54 -8.08 -8.64
N VAL A 340 0.13 -7.05 -9.15
CA VAL A 340 -0.33 -5.66 -9.15
C VAL A 340 -0.16 -5.13 -10.56
N GLU A 341 -1.27 -5.06 -11.29
CA GLU A 341 -1.26 -4.80 -12.73
C GLU A 341 -1.27 -3.31 -13.05
N THR A 342 -1.88 -2.50 -12.17
CA THR A 342 -2.06 -1.07 -12.43
C THR A 342 -1.35 -0.20 -11.41
N ARG A 343 -0.96 0.99 -11.88
CA ARG A 343 -0.33 1.99 -11.04
C ARG A 343 -1.28 2.53 -9.97
N GLU A 344 -2.58 2.50 -10.20
CA GLU A 344 -3.63 2.86 -9.24
C GLU A 344 -3.70 1.85 -8.09
N GLN A 345 -3.64 0.55 -8.40
CA GLN A 345 -3.56 -0.51 -7.39
C GLN A 345 -2.29 -0.38 -6.55
N LEU A 346 -1.14 -0.12 -7.20
CA LEU A 346 0.12 0.16 -6.51
C LEU A 346 -0.01 1.36 -5.58
N LYS A 347 -0.46 2.52 -6.08
CA LYS A 347 -0.63 3.75 -5.28
C LYS A 347 -1.55 3.53 -4.08
N THR A 348 -2.58 2.71 -4.24
CA THR A 348 -3.50 2.36 -3.16
C THR A 348 -2.78 1.53 -2.10
N LEU A 349 -2.05 0.49 -2.50
CA LEU A 349 -1.25 -0.33 -1.59
C LEU A 349 -0.22 0.50 -0.81
N LEU A 350 0.55 1.34 -1.51
CA LEU A 350 1.57 2.20 -0.88
C LEU A 350 0.97 3.19 0.12
N LYS A 351 -0.19 3.79 -0.19
CA LYS A 351 -0.92 4.66 0.73
C LYS A 351 -1.43 3.90 1.95
N THR A 352 -1.91 2.68 1.76
CA THR A 352 -2.36 1.84 2.88
C THR A 352 -1.20 1.46 3.79
N ILE A 353 -0.06 1.05 3.23
CA ILE A 353 1.16 0.75 4.02
C ILE A 353 1.56 1.95 4.89
N ALA A 354 1.65 3.15 4.30
CA ALA A 354 2.01 4.36 5.04
C ALA A 354 1.01 4.69 6.16
N LYS A 355 -0.29 4.49 5.94
CA LYS A 355 -1.33 4.72 6.94
C LYS A 355 -1.28 3.69 8.08
N GLU A 356 -1.12 2.42 7.76
CA GLU A 356 -1.05 1.35 8.76
C GLU A 356 0.19 1.51 9.64
N PHE A 357 1.33 1.94 9.09
CA PHE A 357 2.50 2.28 9.91
C PHE A 357 2.19 3.41 10.89
N ALA A 358 1.55 4.49 10.43
CA ALA A 358 1.19 5.60 11.30
C ALA A 358 0.18 5.22 12.41
N LEU A 359 -0.69 4.24 12.17
CA LEU A 359 -1.70 3.78 13.14
C LEU A 359 -1.17 2.70 14.10
N ALA A 360 -0.15 1.95 13.71
CA ALA A 360 0.34 0.82 14.48
C ALA A 360 1.13 1.20 15.74
N PHE A 361 1.56 2.45 15.86
CA PHE A 361 2.41 2.94 16.95
C PHE A 361 1.78 4.16 17.64
N ASP A 362 2.24 4.47 18.85
CA ASP A 362 1.80 5.65 19.57
C ASP A 362 2.09 6.92 18.73
N PRO A 363 1.17 7.90 18.64
CA PRO A 363 1.40 9.14 17.92
C PRO A 363 2.71 9.86 18.29
N LYS A 364 3.22 9.67 19.52
CA LYS A 364 4.50 10.21 20.01
C LYS A 364 5.73 9.51 19.44
N THR A 365 5.61 8.24 19.05
CA THR A 365 6.72 7.50 18.42
C THR A 365 6.86 7.88 16.95
N HIS A 366 5.76 8.25 16.30
CA HIS A 366 5.70 8.75 14.91
C HIS A 366 6.53 7.92 13.91
N VAL A 367 6.24 6.62 13.82
CA VAL A 367 6.92 5.73 12.87
C VAL A 367 6.37 5.97 11.46
N THR A 368 7.22 6.44 10.56
CA THR A 368 6.90 6.62 9.14
C THR A 368 7.92 5.91 8.26
N ALA A 369 7.66 5.86 6.95
CA ALA A 369 8.60 5.28 6.01
C ALA A 369 8.71 6.09 4.71
N SER A 370 9.92 6.10 4.16
CA SER A 370 10.20 6.56 2.81
C SER A 370 10.19 5.36 1.88
N ILE A 371 9.57 5.52 0.71
CA ILE A 371 9.37 4.42 -0.24
C ILE A 371 9.80 4.83 -1.65
N GLY A 372 10.68 4.05 -2.25
CA GLY A 372 11.07 4.17 -3.66
C GLY A 372 10.53 3.00 -4.47
N VAL A 373 10.07 3.26 -5.70
CA VAL A 373 9.51 2.22 -6.58
C VAL A 373 10.07 2.33 -7.99
N SER A 374 10.34 1.20 -8.63
CA SER A 374 10.57 1.07 -10.07
C SER A 374 9.66 0.01 -10.70
N GLU A 375 9.39 0.17 -11.99
CA GLU A 375 8.47 -0.65 -12.78
C GLU A 375 9.21 -1.53 -13.78
N TYR A 376 9.05 -2.85 -13.72
CA TYR A 376 9.49 -3.74 -14.80
C TYR A 376 8.35 -3.91 -15.83
N PRO A 377 8.65 -3.91 -17.14
CA PRO A 377 9.97 -3.69 -17.77
C PRO A 377 10.28 -2.22 -18.12
N ILE A 378 9.41 -1.27 -17.78
CA ILE A 378 9.50 0.15 -18.21
C ILE A 378 10.79 0.82 -17.72
N ASP A 379 11.08 0.65 -16.44
CA ASP A 379 12.26 1.18 -15.77
C ASP A 379 13.45 0.22 -15.88
N GLY A 380 13.41 -0.79 -16.72
CA GLY A 380 14.56 -1.68 -16.93
C GLY A 380 14.18 -3.15 -16.95
N SER A 381 15.08 -3.95 -17.47
CA SER A 381 14.87 -5.40 -17.63
C SER A 381 15.74 -6.26 -16.71
N GLU A 382 16.70 -5.65 -16.02
CA GLU A 382 17.64 -6.31 -15.14
C GLU A 382 17.48 -5.83 -13.69
N TYR A 383 17.74 -6.73 -12.75
CA TYR A 383 17.67 -6.47 -11.32
C TYR A 383 18.43 -5.21 -10.90
N GLU A 384 19.69 -5.07 -11.33
CA GLU A 384 20.55 -3.95 -10.94
C GLU A 384 20.05 -2.60 -11.47
N GLU A 385 19.37 -2.57 -12.61
CA GLU A 385 18.77 -1.33 -13.15
C GLU A 385 17.54 -0.91 -12.34
N LEU A 386 16.64 -1.86 -12.07
CA LEU A 386 15.43 -1.62 -11.29
C LEU A 386 15.75 -1.22 -9.85
N MET A 387 16.71 -1.88 -9.22
CA MET A 387 17.19 -1.53 -7.87
C MET A 387 17.73 -0.11 -7.83
N ARG A 388 18.57 0.29 -8.79
CA ARG A 388 19.12 1.66 -8.85
C ARG A 388 18.03 2.72 -8.99
N LYS A 389 17.01 2.47 -9.82
CA LYS A 389 15.90 3.42 -10.02
C LYS A 389 14.98 3.50 -8.81
N ALA A 390 14.71 2.37 -8.15
CA ALA A 390 13.95 2.36 -6.91
C ALA A 390 14.73 3.06 -5.77
N ASP A 391 16.05 2.86 -5.68
CA ASP A 391 16.90 3.53 -4.69
C ASP A 391 16.96 5.04 -4.92
N LYS A 392 17.10 5.50 -6.17
CA LYS A 392 16.98 6.93 -6.51
C LYS A 392 15.61 7.50 -6.11
N ALA A 393 14.52 6.76 -6.35
CA ALA A 393 13.19 7.18 -5.93
C ALA A 393 13.07 7.24 -4.41
N LEU A 394 13.67 6.30 -3.67
CA LEU A 394 13.73 6.30 -2.22
C LEU A 394 14.51 7.50 -1.69
N TYR A 395 15.68 7.78 -2.27
CA TYR A 395 16.48 8.96 -1.97
C TYR A 395 15.65 10.24 -2.14
N LEU A 396 14.97 10.39 -3.28
CA LEU A 396 14.10 11.53 -3.54
C LEU A 396 12.94 11.60 -2.53
N ALA A 397 12.45 10.46 -2.04
CA ALA A 397 11.40 10.42 -1.02
C ALA A 397 11.92 10.97 0.31
N LYS A 398 13.14 10.58 0.72
CA LYS A 398 13.84 11.09 1.91
C LYS A 398 14.18 12.58 1.79
N GLU A 399 14.68 13.02 0.63
CA GLU A 399 15.04 14.41 0.37
C GLU A 399 13.81 15.32 0.39
N LYS A 400 12.70 14.89 -0.23
CA LYS A 400 11.48 15.70 -0.30
C LYS A 400 10.73 15.79 1.03
N GLY A 401 11.28 15.30 2.15
CA GLY A 401 10.69 15.41 3.47
C GLY A 401 9.98 14.14 3.96
N LYS A 402 10.48 12.96 3.55
CA LYS A 402 10.14 11.64 4.11
C LYS A 402 8.65 11.30 4.09
N ASN A 403 8.26 10.19 4.73
CA ASN A 403 6.88 9.75 4.91
C ASN A 403 6.05 9.88 3.62
N ARG A 404 6.54 9.25 2.55
CA ARG A 404 5.97 9.27 1.20
C ARG A 404 6.53 8.15 0.35
N HIS A 405 5.85 7.91 -0.77
CA HIS A 405 6.36 7.09 -1.85
C HIS A 405 6.68 7.95 -3.08
N ILE A 406 7.72 7.56 -3.80
CA ILE A 406 8.01 8.04 -5.15
C ILE A 406 8.11 6.84 -6.06
N ILE A 407 7.37 6.90 -7.17
CA ILE A 407 7.48 5.94 -8.26
C ILE A 407 8.40 6.58 -9.28
N TYR A 408 9.48 5.90 -9.63
CA TYR A 408 10.44 6.39 -10.61
C TYR A 408 9.76 6.65 -11.94
N GLU A 409 10.25 7.67 -12.61
CA GLU A 409 9.80 8.16 -13.91
C GLU A 409 10.97 8.94 -14.47
N GLU A 410 11.60 8.42 -15.53
CA GLU A 410 12.80 9.04 -16.09
C GLU A 410 12.56 10.50 -16.51
N ARG A 411 11.37 10.81 -17.05
CA ARG A 411 10.97 12.16 -17.43
C ARG A 411 10.99 13.15 -16.26
N LEU A 412 10.64 12.73 -15.05
CA LEU A 412 10.52 13.59 -13.88
C LEU A 412 11.77 13.60 -13.01
N HIS A 413 12.49 12.48 -12.98
CA HIS A 413 13.60 12.25 -12.06
C HIS A 413 14.96 12.31 -12.75
N GLY A 414 14.99 12.40 -14.09
CA GLY A 414 16.20 12.39 -14.91
C GLY A 414 16.81 11.00 -15.02
N LYS A 415 17.57 10.78 -16.10
CA LYS A 415 18.31 9.53 -16.32
C LYS A 415 19.31 9.28 -15.19
N LEU A 416 19.51 8.02 -14.82
CA LEU A 416 20.59 7.59 -13.92
C LEU A 416 21.86 7.34 -14.73
N GLU A 417 22.96 8.02 -14.40
CA GLU A 417 24.27 7.70 -14.97
C GLU A 417 24.97 6.65 -14.09
N SER A 418 25.96 5.94 -14.65
CA SER A 418 26.60 4.78 -14.01
C SER A 418 27.30 5.09 -12.68
N ASP A 419 27.69 6.35 -12.46
CA ASP A 419 28.55 6.78 -11.35
C ASP A 419 27.77 7.33 -10.14
N ASP A 420 26.44 7.36 -10.22
CA ASP A 420 25.59 8.01 -9.21
C ASP A 420 25.42 7.18 -7.91
N MET A 421 25.63 5.86 -7.97
CA MET A 421 25.21 4.93 -6.91
C MET A 421 26.09 4.97 -5.65
N GLN A 422 27.41 5.11 -5.80
CA GLN A 422 28.33 5.24 -4.67
C GLN A 422 28.20 6.58 -3.95
N ASN A 423 27.58 7.55 -4.61
CA ASN A 423 27.41 8.90 -4.14
C ASN A 423 26.06 9.14 -3.46
N MET A 424 24.99 8.35 -3.59
CA MET A 424 23.65 8.76 -3.12
C MET A 424 23.44 8.77 -1.60
N ALA A 425 23.85 7.71 -0.87
CA ALA A 425 23.76 7.70 0.60
C ALA A 425 24.73 8.71 1.24
N MET A 426 25.95 8.80 0.69
CA MET A 426 26.92 9.83 1.04
C MET A 426 26.39 11.22 0.67
N ALA A 427 25.73 11.38 -0.47
CA ALA A 427 25.14 12.64 -0.95
C ALA A 427 23.93 13.04 -0.12
N TYR A 428 23.18 12.13 0.51
CA TYR A 428 22.13 12.52 1.45
C TYR A 428 22.72 13.16 2.72
N VAL A 429 23.73 12.53 3.31
CA VAL A 429 24.45 13.08 4.48
C VAL A 429 25.18 14.37 4.10
N VAL A 430 25.91 14.35 2.97
CA VAL A 430 26.62 15.50 2.42
C VAL A 430 25.65 16.61 1.98
N SER A 431 24.47 16.31 1.46
CA SER A 431 23.45 17.31 1.08
C SER A 431 22.89 18.01 2.30
N LYS A 432 22.61 17.29 3.39
CA LYS A 432 22.23 17.89 4.67
C LYS A 432 23.34 18.78 5.25
N GLU A 433 24.57 18.28 5.30
CA GLU A 433 25.72 19.08 5.75
C GLU A 433 25.94 20.31 4.86
N LYS A 434 25.82 20.15 3.54
CA LYS A 434 25.98 21.23 2.56
C LYS A 434 24.86 22.27 2.64
N LYS A 435 23.62 21.86 2.89
CA LYS A 435 22.50 22.79 3.18
C LYS A 435 22.83 23.67 4.38
N ARG A 436 23.28 23.05 5.48
CA ARG A 436 23.69 23.77 6.69
C ARG A 436 24.90 24.66 6.46
N GLU A 437 25.93 24.17 5.77
CA GLU A 437 27.14 24.93 5.48
C GLU A 437 26.84 26.17 4.63
N VAL A 438 26.05 26.01 3.56
CA VAL A 438 25.68 27.12 2.67
C VAL A 438 24.84 28.15 3.42
N ILE A 439 23.85 27.72 4.21
CA ILE A 439 23.04 28.65 5.02
C ILE A 439 23.88 29.34 6.08
N THR A 440 24.77 28.63 6.78
CA THR A 440 25.68 29.21 7.78
C THR A 440 26.58 30.27 7.14
N LYS A 441 27.12 29.98 5.95
CA LYS A 441 27.92 30.94 5.18
C LYS A 441 27.10 32.16 4.77
N MET A 442 25.86 31.96 4.30
CA MET A 442 24.95 33.05 3.94
C MET A 442 24.61 33.94 5.14
N ILE A 443 24.28 33.36 6.29
CA ILE A 443 24.02 34.12 7.53
C ILE A 443 25.27 34.89 7.96
N THR A 444 26.44 34.27 7.91
CA THR A 444 27.70 34.93 8.24
C THR A 444 27.98 36.11 7.31
N GLU A 445 27.75 35.94 6.00
CA GLU A 445 27.88 37.02 5.03
C GLU A 445 26.86 38.15 5.26
N LEU A 446 25.62 37.82 5.63
CA LEU A 446 24.61 38.81 6.03
C LEU A 446 25.07 39.65 7.24
N CYS A 447 25.67 39.00 8.24
CA CYS A 447 26.19 39.69 9.42
C CYS A 447 27.37 40.62 9.12
N VAL A 448 28.21 40.29 8.12
CA VAL A 448 29.43 41.06 7.80
C VAL A 448 29.19 42.14 6.74
N SER A 449 28.44 41.81 5.69
CA SER A 449 28.27 42.64 4.49
C SER A 449 26.86 43.22 4.35
N GLY A 450 25.99 42.99 5.32
CA GLY A 450 24.61 43.46 5.35
C GLY A 450 23.70 42.73 4.34
N VAL A 451 22.41 43.12 4.33
CA VAL A 451 21.36 42.41 3.58
C VAL A 451 21.55 42.42 2.06
N ASN A 452 22.19 43.48 1.53
CA ASN A 452 22.49 43.62 0.12
C ASN A 452 23.47 42.54 -0.42
N SER A 453 24.22 41.88 0.46
CA SER A 453 25.13 40.79 0.09
C SER A 453 24.41 39.56 -0.49
N ILE A 454 23.13 39.38 -0.16
CA ILE A 454 22.29 38.30 -0.66
C ILE A 454 21.20 38.84 -1.58
N VAL A 455 20.45 39.86 -1.11
CA VAL A 455 19.20 40.28 -1.76
C VAL A 455 19.42 40.93 -3.13
N LYS A 456 20.60 41.55 -3.36
CA LYS A 456 20.99 42.14 -4.65
C LYS A 456 21.86 41.22 -5.52
N LYS A 457 22.21 40.02 -5.04
CA LYS A 457 23.06 39.07 -5.79
C LYS A 457 22.22 37.90 -6.29
N GLU A 458 21.89 37.95 -7.57
CA GLU A 458 21.05 36.94 -8.23
C GLU A 458 21.59 35.51 -8.07
N GLU A 459 22.90 35.33 -8.18
CA GLU A 459 23.58 34.04 -7.99
C GLU A 459 23.31 33.41 -6.62
N ARG A 460 23.19 34.21 -5.56
CA ARG A 460 22.94 33.71 -4.20
C ARG A 460 21.52 33.22 -4.02
N LEU A 461 20.56 33.95 -4.58
CA LEU A 461 19.15 33.57 -4.57
C LEU A 461 18.91 32.34 -5.44
N GLN A 462 19.59 32.25 -6.59
CA GLN A 462 19.59 31.04 -7.41
C GLN A 462 20.22 29.85 -6.69
N GLN A 463 21.29 30.07 -5.91
CA GLN A 463 21.89 29.02 -5.08
C GLN A 463 20.90 28.52 -4.02
N ILE A 464 20.17 29.41 -3.33
CA ILE A 464 19.12 29.02 -2.37
C ILE A 464 18.02 28.23 -3.09
N ARG A 465 17.51 28.73 -4.22
CA ARG A 465 16.45 28.06 -4.97
C ARG A 465 16.84 26.66 -5.42
N SER A 466 18.03 26.50 -5.97
CA SER A 466 18.55 25.21 -6.40
C SER A 466 18.70 24.25 -5.21
N LEU A 467 19.29 24.74 -4.11
CA LEU A 467 19.58 23.93 -2.93
C LEU A 467 18.32 23.46 -2.20
N PHE A 468 17.24 24.24 -2.24
CA PHE A 468 15.98 23.92 -1.58
C PHE A 468 14.86 23.51 -2.56
N ASP A 469 15.14 23.33 -3.85
CA ASP A 469 14.14 23.01 -4.90
C ASP A 469 12.94 23.98 -4.90
N LEU A 470 13.25 25.29 -4.86
CA LEU A 470 12.28 26.38 -4.89
C LEU A 470 12.19 26.99 -6.29
N ASP A 471 11.00 27.34 -6.72
CA ASP A 471 10.77 27.96 -8.02
C ASP A 471 10.90 29.48 -7.95
N GLY A 472 10.60 30.07 -6.79
CA GLY A 472 10.68 31.52 -6.59
C GLY A 472 11.08 31.93 -5.18
N ILE A 473 11.66 33.13 -5.08
CA ILE A 473 11.87 33.88 -3.84
C ILE A 473 11.40 35.32 -4.07
N THR A 474 10.54 35.83 -3.19
CA THR A 474 10.15 37.25 -3.18
C THR A 474 10.38 37.86 -1.80
N ILE A 475 10.78 39.13 -1.77
CA ILE A 475 11.00 39.87 -0.52
C ILE A 475 10.29 41.22 -0.63
N TYR A 476 9.40 41.47 0.31
CA TYR A 476 8.66 42.73 0.45
C TYR A 476 9.15 43.50 1.68
N SER A 477 9.30 44.82 1.60
CA SER A 477 9.59 45.71 2.73
C SER A 477 8.62 46.90 2.77
N GLU A 478 8.79 47.74 3.79
CA GLU A 478 7.96 48.94 4.01
C GLU A 478 6.46 48.61 4.07
N SER A 479 6.11 47.61 4.89
CA SER A 479 4.73 47.10 5.02
C SER A 479 4.12 46.68 3.67
N GLY A 480 4.95 46.11 2.80
CA GLY A 480 4.54 45.61 1.49
C GLY A 480 4.64 46.62 0.36
N ALA A 481 4.85 47.92 0.66
CA ALA A 481 4.88 48.98 -0.35
C ALA A 481 6.07 48.87 -1.31
N GLN A 482 7.13 48.16 -0.93
CA GLN A 482 8.33 47.99 -1.73
C GLN A 482 8.62 46.50 -1.98
N LEU A 483 8.66 46.10 -3.25
CA LEU A 483 9.23 44.81 -3.66
C LEU A 483 10.76 44.96 -3.73
N VAL A 484 11.45 44.46 -2.71
CA VAL A 484 12.92 44.54 -2.60
C VAL A 484 13.59 43.55 -3.56
N CYS A 485 13.00 42.37 -3.70
CA CYS A 485 13.59 41.29 -4.46
C CYS A 485 12.55 40.38 -5.09
N ARG A 486 12.82 39.98 -6.33
CA ARG A 486 12.14 38.91 -7.05
C ARG A 486 13.20 38.08 -7.75
N ASN A 487 13.27 36.79 -7.40
CA ASN A 487 14.12 35.84 -8.08
C ASN A 487 13.31 34.58 -8.39
N GLY A 488 13.14 34.26 -9.67
CA GLY A 488 12.26 33.17 -10.11
C GLY A 488 11.45 33.52 -11.35
N ASN A 489 11.02 32.49 -12.07
CA ASN A 489 10.27 32.65 -13.32
C ASN A 489 8.77 32.81 -13.04
N TYR A 490 8.39 33.83 -12.26
CA TYR A 490 6.98 34.14 -12.02
C TYR A 490 6.31 34.53 -13.34
N MET A 491 5.18 33.88 -13.66
CA MET A 491 4.49 34.01 -14.95
C MET A 491 3.84 35.37 -15.16
N VAL A 492 3.52 36.08 -14.08
CA VAL A 492 2.88 37.39 -14.08
C VAL A 492 3.74 38.38 -13.29
N GLU A 493 3.55 39.68 -13.51
CA GLU A 493 4.17 40.70 -12.66
C GLU A 493 3.74 40.48 -11.20
N VAL A 494 4.73 40.45 -10.31
CA VAL A 494 4.50 40.22 -8.88
C VAL A 494 3.87 41.48 -8.30
N PRO A 495 2.65 41.41 -7.74
CA PRO A 495 1.94 42.59 -7.26
C PRO A 495 2.62 43.20 -6.02
N ASP A 496 2.31 44.47 -5.77
CA ASP A 496 2.59 45.18 -4.50
C ASP A 496 2.05 44.35 -3.31
N GLY A 497 2.87 44.24 -2.27
CA GLY A 497 2.55 43.43 -1.09
C GLY A 497 1.55 44.08 -0.14
N ARG A 498 1.25 45.38 -0.25
CA ARG A 498 0.40 46.14 0.69
C ARG A 498 -0.90 45.45 1.06
N GLY A 499 -1.59 44.88 0.08
CA GLY A 499 -2.85 44.16 0.32
C GLY A 499 -2.70 42.96 1.26
N LEU A 500 -1.54 42.29 1.27
CA LEU A 500 -1.23 41.19 2.20
C LEU A 500 -0.91 41.70 3.61
N PHE A 501 -0.28 42.88 3.73
CA PHE A 501 0.07 43.48 5.03
C PHE A 501 -1.10 44.19 5.71
N GLU A 502 -2.12 44.62 4.95
CA GLU A 502 -3.34 45.25 5.48
C GLU A 502 -4.43 44.22 5.85
N ASP A 503 -4.31 42.96 5.41
CA ASP A 503 -5.28 41.91 5.69
C ASP A 503 -4.99 41.23 7.03
N GLU A 504 -5.73 41.61 8.07
CA GLU A 504 -5.63 41.00 9.40
C GLU A 504 -5.91 39.49 9.39
N LYS A 505 -6.75 38.98 8.48
CA LYS A 505 -7.02 37.54 8.38
C LYS A 505 -5.82 36.81 7.79
N TYR A 506 -5.16 37.41 6.81
CA TYR A 506 -3.94 36.85 6.25
C TYR A 506 -2.80 36.84 7.27
N LEU A 507 -2.61 37.94 7.98
CA LEU A 507 -1.59 38.04 9.03
C LEU A 507 -1.82 37.05 10.18
N ALA A 508 -3.08 36.68 10.46
CA ALA A 508 -3.42 35.65 11.45
C ALA A 508 -3.04 34.22 11.02
N LEU A 509 -2.64 33.99 9.76
CA LEU A 509 -2.13 32.70 9.29
C LEU A 509 -0.67 32.46 9.69
N PHE A 510 0.06 33.52 10.04
CA PHE A 510 1.41 33.42 10.59
C PHE A 510 1.30 32.97 12.05
N GLY A 511 2.02 31.90 12.40
CA GLY A 511 2.04 31.37 13.77
C GLY A 511 2.72 32.32 14.75
N ASP A 512 2.81 31.91 16.01
CA ASP A 512 3.51 32.67 17.07
C ASP A 512 5.01 32.88 16.77
N ASP A 513 5.57 32.10 15.86
CA ASP A 513 6.95 32.20 15.36
C ASP A 513 7.08 33.08 14.10
N ASP A 514 6.01 33.81 13.76
CA ASP A 514 5.89 34.66 12.57
C ASP A 514 6.21 33.91 11.25
N ASN A 515 5.95 32.60 11.22
CA ASN A 515 6.09 31.76 10.02
C ASN A 515 4.71 31.32 9.50
N PHE A 516 4.55 31.34 8.17
CA PHE A 516 3.39 30.75 7.50
C PHE A 516 3.85 29.71 6.47
N ILE A 517 3.49 28.45 6.69
CA ILE A 517 3.92 27.31 5.87
C ILE A 517 2.70 26.67 5.24
N GLU A 518 2.55 26.82 3.92
CA GLU A 518 1.50 26.17 3.17
C GLU A 518 2.07 25.10 2.24
N SER A 519 1.59 23.87 2.40
CA SER A 519 1.99 22.71 1.61
C SER A 519 1.09 22.47 0.38
N ASN A 520 -0.12 23.03 0.42
CA ASN A 520 -1.11 22.97 -0.65
C ASN A 520 -2.02 24.21 -0.57
N THR A 521 -1.75 25.18 -1.43
CA THR A 521 -2.48 26.46 -1.46
C THR A 521 -3.98 26.30 -1.73
N LEU A 522 -4.46 25.16 -2.22
CA LEU A 522 -5.91 24.92 -2.34
C LEU A 522 -6.65 24.96 -0.99
N LYS A 523 -5.96 24.74 0.13
CA LYS A 523 -6.54 24.89 1.47
C LYS A 523 -6.90 26.33 1.80
N LEU A 524 -6.09 27.29 1.33
CA LEU A 524 -6.34 28.72 1.50
C LEU A 524 -7.65 29.16 0.85
N ARG A 525 -8.15 28.46 -0.17
CA ARG A 525 -9.42 28.79 -0.83
C ARG A 525 -10.59 28.96 0.15
N PHE A 526 -10.59 28.23 1.26
CA PHE A 526 -11.64 28.30 2.28
C PHE A 526 -11.27 29.18 3.48
N GLN A 527 -9.98 29.36 3.76
CA GLN A 527 -9.48 30.11 4.91
C GLN A 527 -9.35 31.61 4.59
N ASP A 528 -8.75 31.91 3.43
CA ASP A 528 -8.54 33.26 2.92
C ASP A 528 -8.62 33.25 1.37
N PRO A 529 -9.82 33.49 0.81
CA PRO A 529 -10.02 33.54 -0.63
C PRO A 529 -9.22 34.65 -1.33
N ALA A 530 -8.89 35.75 -0.64
CA ALA A 530 -8.18 36.87 -1.22
C ALA A 530 -6.69 36.51 -1.41
N ALA A 531 -6.07 35.98 -0.36
CA ALA A 531 -4.70 35.45 -0.44
C ALA A 531 -4.59 34.29 -1.44
N PHE A 532 -5.58 33.38 -1.46
CA PHE A 532 -5.63 32.32 -2.46
C PHE A 532 -5.65 32.86 -3.89
N ALA A 533 -6.44 33.90 -4.18
CA ALA A 533 -6.49 34.50 -5.52
C ALA A 533 -5.16 35.13 -5.95
N VAL A 534 -4.40 35.72 -5.02
CA VAL A 534 -3.06 36.26 -5.28
C VAL A 534 -2.09 35.13 -5.60
N MET A 535 -2.04 34.09 -4.77
CA MET A 535 -1.16 32.93 -4.97
C MET A 535 -1.49 32.15 -6.25
N GLN A 536 -2.78 31.99 -6.55
CA GLN A 536 -3.24 31.29 -7.75
C GLN A 536 -2.82 32.03 -9.04
N LYS A 537 -2.87 33.37 -9.07
CA LYS A 537 -2.39 34.16 -10.22
C LYS A 537 -0.90 33.97 -10.50
N GLN A 538 -0.13 33.67 -9.46
CA GLN A 538 1.31 33.40 -9.54
C GLN A 538 1.62 31.90 -9.67
N GLU A 539 0.58 31.06 -9.83
CA GLU A 539 0.70 29.60 -9.90
C GLU A 539 1.39 28.97 -8.68
N ILE A 540 1.35 29.62 -7.51
CA ILE A 540 1.99 29.13 -6.29
C ILE A 540 1.15 27.96 -5.74
N GLY A 541 1.73 26.76 -5.75
CA GLY A 541 1.12 25.52 -5.22
C GLY A 541 1.49 25.24 -3.76
N ALA A 542 2.64 25.75 -3.31
CA ALA A 542 3.09 25.72 -1.92
C ALA A 542 4.02 26.91 -1.63
N SER A 543 4.04 27.40 -0.40
CA SER A 543 4.90 28.50 0.02
C SER A 543 5.37 28.36 1.47
N LEU A 544 6.54 28.90 1.77
CA LEU A 544 7.02 29.16 3.13
C LEU A 544 7.30 30.64 3.23
N GLN A 545 6.68 31.31 4.20
CA GLN A 545 6.77 32.76 4.38
C GLN A 545 7.23 33.10 5.78
N CYS A 546 8.14 34.06 5.88
CA CYS A 546 8.67 34.56 7.14
C CYS A 546 8.31 36.04 7.26
N LEU A 547 7.56 36.39 8.30
CA LEU A 547 7.18 37.77 8.61
C LEU A 547 8.17 38.35 9.62
N SER A 548 8.64 39.57 9.39
CA SER A 548 9.44 40.33 10.35
C SER A 548 8.76 41.65 10.66
N ARG A 549 8.76 42.02 11.95
CA ARG A 549 8.06 43.19 12.48
C ARG A 549 9.05 44.29 12.88
N LYS A 550 8.75 45.55 12.54
CA LYS A 550 9.48 46.74 13.00
C LYS A 550 8.62 47.42 14.05
N GLU A 551 9.11 47.51 15.29
CA GLU A 551 8.37 48.07 16.43
C GLU A 551 6.98 47.42 16.67
N GLY A 552 6.87 46.11 16.42
CA GLY A 552 5.62 45.35 16.59
C GLY A 552 4.69 45.35 15.36
N VAL A 553 4.98 46.18 14.36
CA VAL A 553 4.18 46.28 13.13
C VAL A 553 4.77 45.38 12.03
N PRO A 554 3.95 44.56 11.32
CA PRO A 554 4.37 43.83 10.11
C PRO A 554 5.09 44.74 9.13
N ASN A 555 6.34 44.43 8.77
CA ASN A 555 7.12 45.32 7.91
C ASN A 555 7.80 44.62 6.74
N VAL A 556 8.30 43.40 6.93
CA VAL A 556 9.00 42.63 5.89
C VAL A 556 8.44 41.22 5.80
N ILE A 557 8.19 40.73 4.59
CA ILE A 557 7.83 39.33 4.32
C ILE A 557 8.82 38.74 3.32
N VAL A 558 9.41 37.61 3.68
CA VAL A 558 10.28 36.80 2.80
C VAL A 558 9.51 35.54 2.41
N ASN A 559 9.27 35.36 1.11
CA ASN A 559 8.57 34.20 0.57
C ASN A 559 9.51 33.26 -0.17
N TYR A 560 9.31 31.96 0.04
CA TYR A 560 9.92 30.86 -0.67
C TYR A 560 8.83 30.05 -1.36
N ASP A 561 8.75 30.14 -2.69
CA ASP A 561 7.59 29.71 -3.46
C ASP A 561 7.89 28.50 -4.35
N VAL A 562 6.87 27.65 -4.51
CA VAL A 562 6.89 26.45 -5.35
C VAL A 562 5.70 26.50 -6.30
N PHE A 563 5.95 26.44 -7.60
CA PHE A 563 4.95 26.67 -8.63
C PHE A 563 4.34 25.37 -9.13
N ASN A 564 3.03 25.39 -9.43
CA ASN A 564 2.28 24.31 -10.07
C ASN A 564 2.36 22.94 -9.39
N ARG A 565 2.81 22.87 -8.14
CA ARG A 565 2.88 21.62 -7.37
C ARG A 565 2.75 21.87 -5.87
N ASN A 566 2.11 20.92 -5.19
CA ASN A 566 2.13 20.86 -3.74
C ASN A 566 3.53 20.46 -3.26
N ARG A 567 3.94 20.96 -2.10
CA ARG A 567 5.19 20.58 -1.45
C ARG A 567 4.95 20.26 0.00
N LYS A 568 5.32 19.05 0.43
CA LYS A 568 5.44 18.74 1.84
C LYS A 568 6.86 19.07 2.29
N TRP A 569 6.97 20.10 3.12
CA TRP A 569 8.23 20.65 3.62
C TRP A 569 8.88 19.70 4.65
N SER A 570 10.22 19.61 4.64
CA SER A 570 10.95 18.92 5.70
C SER A 570 11.20 19.87 6.86
N ASP A 571 11.25 19.36 8.10
CA ASP A 571 11.53 20.21 9.28
C ASP A 571 12.88 20.92 9.17
N GLU A 572 13.85 20.31 8.49
CA GLU A 572 15.16 20.90 8.22
C GLU A 572 15.08 22.03 7.19
N ASP A 573 14.35 21.84 6.08
CA ASP A 573 14.12 22.93 5.11
C ASP A 573 13.36 24.08 5.78
N ILE A 574 12.34 23.78 6.59
CA ILE A 574 11.61 24.80 7.36
C ILE A 574 12.59 25.55 8.25
N THR A 575 13.34 24.86 9.09
CA THR A 575 14.27 25.48 10.05
C THR A 575 15.31 26.35 9.35
N LEU A 576 15.94 25.85 8.28
CA LEU A 576 17.00 26.58 7.59
C LEU A 576 16.46 27.79 6.81
N LEU A 577 15.32 27.65 6.13
CA LEU A 577 14.71 28.74 5.39
C LEU A 577 14.11 29.79 6.32
N THR A 578 13.51 29.41 7.45
CA THR A 578 12.98 30.39 8.43
C THR A 578 14.09 31.16 9.11
N ILE A 579 15.19 30.51 9.53
CA ILE A 579 16.36 31.22 10.07
C ILE A 579 16.89 32.23 9.05
N LEU A 580 17.08 31.82 7.79
CA LEU A 580 17.56 32.71 6.75
C LEU A 580 16.57 33.85 6.47
N GLY A 581 15.28 33.54 6.37
CA GLY A 581 14.21 34.49 6.10
C GLY A 581 14.10 35.55 7.18
N HIS A 582 14.09 35.15 8.45
CA HIS A 582 14.09 36.07 9.60
C HIS A 582 15.37 36.90 9.69
N CYS A 583 16.55 36.33 9.38
CA CYS A 583 17.79 37.12 9.31
C CYS A 583 17.70 38.21 8.24
N ILE A 584 17.21 37.88 7.05
CA ILE A 584 17.02 38.84 5.95
C ILE A 584 16.01 39.92 6.36
N GLY A 585 14.85 39.51 6.90
CA GLY A 585 13.77 40.42 7.24
C GLY A 585 14.13 41.38 8.38
N ASN A 586 14.78 40.89 9.43
CA ASN A 586 15.24 41.73 10.52
C ASN A 586 16.34 42.69 10.07
N LEU A 587 17.30 42.27 9.24
CA LEU A 587 18.32 43.19 8.73
C LEU A 587 17.71 44.29 7.86
N LEU A 588 16.67 43.98 7.07
CA LEU A 588 15.94 44.99 6.28
C LEU A 588 15.21 46.01 7.17
N ASN A 589 14.70 45.59 8.34
CA ASN A 589 14.07 46.51 9.29
C ASN A 589 15.04 47.58 9.84
N TYR A 590 16.34 47.28 9.88
CA TYR A 590 17.38 48.11 10.49
C TYR A 590 18.47 48.61 9.52
N SER A 591 18.35 48.32 8.22
CA SER A 591 19.34 48.71 7.21
C SER A 591 19.12 50.12 6.62
N GLU A 592 18.42 50.98 7.35
CA GLU A 592 18.21 52.40 7.01
C GLU A 592 19.00 53.33 7.93
#